data_AF-A0A948SY29-F1
#
_entry.id   AF-A0A948SY29-F1
#
_cell.length_a   1.000
_cell.length_b   1.000
_cell.length_c   1.000
_cell.angle_alpha   90.00
_cell.angle_beta   90.00
_cell.angle_gamma   90.00
#
_symmetry.space_group_name_H-M   'P 1'
#
loop_
_entity.id
_entity.type
_entity.pdbx_description
1 polymer ?
#
loop_
_entity_poly.entity_id
_entity_poly.type
_entity_poly.pdbx_seq_one_letter_code
_entity_poly.pdbx_strand_id
1 'polypeptide(L)' 'MKVLLSWLNEFADFGDDVDTLADEMTALGMPVEETVTAGTKVPGVVVAQVLRTEGHPDAEKVHRVYLTTDGSNEL' A
#
# COMPACT_ATOMS: atom_id res chain seq x y z
N MET A 1 15.53 -10.44 6.71
CA MET A 1 14.65 -9.42 7.35
C MET A 1 14.16 -8.50 6.25
N LYS A 2 12.89 -8.09 6.25
CA LYS A 2 12.35 -7.15 5.24
C LYS A 2 12.28 -5.74 5.84
N VAL A 3 12.70 -4.75 5.07
CA VAL A 3 12.67 -3.32 5.44
C VAL A 3 12.11 -2.53 4.27
N LEU A 4 11.45 -1.41 4.56
CA LEU A 4 10.92 -0.52 3.53
C LEU A 4 12.03 0.44 3.08
N LEU A 5 12.22 0.58 1.76
CA LEU A 5 13.13 1.57 1.19
C LEU A 5 12.79 2.98 1.66
N SER A 6 11.48 3.31 1.69
CA SER A 6 11.03 4.63 2.16
C SER A 6 11.49 4.93 3.59
N TRP A 7 11.51 3.93 4.46
CA TRP A 7 11.95 4.11 5.83
C TRP A 7 13.46 4.26 5.94
N LEU A 8 14.20 3.50 5.12
CA LEU A 8 15.66 3.65 5.02
C LEU A 8 16.03 5.06 4.52
N ASN A 9 15.27 5.59 3.56
CA ASN A 9 15.41 6.96 3.04
C ASN A 9 15.11 8.07 4.06
N GLU A 10 14.44 7.76 5.18
CA GLU A 10 14.29 8.73 6.29
C GLU A 10 15.59 8.90 7.09
N PHE A 11 16.50 7.93 7.04
CA PHE A 11 17.77 7.98 7.80
C PHE A 11 18.94 8.54 6.98
N ALA A 12 19.01 8.20 5.69
CA ALA A 12 19.96 8.76 4.73
C ALA A 12 19.41 8.60 3.31
N ASP A 13 19.94 9.33 2.33
CA ASP A 13 19.47 9.24 0.94
C ASP A 13 20.10 8.02 0.24
N PHE A 14 19.30 6.99 -0.01
CA PHE A 14 19.67 5.79 -0.76
C PHE A 14 19.06 5.77 -2.18
N GLY A 15 18.31 6.82 -2.55
CA GLY A 15 17.62 6.90 -3.84
C GLY A 15 16.49 5.89 -4.03
N ASP A 16 16.12 5.67 -5.29
CA ASP A 16 14.99 4.82 -5.70
C ASP A 16 15.42 3.54 -6.44
N ASP A 17 16.73 3.37 -6.70
CA ASP A 17 17.27 2.22 -7.42
C ASP A 17 17.56 1.05 -6.46
N VAL A 18 16.54 0.22 -6.26
CA VAL A 18 16.57 -0.93 -5.34
C VAL A 18 17.60 -1.98 -5.76
N ASP A 19 17.84 -2.15 -7.06
CA ASP A 19 18.74 -3.20 -7.55
C ASP A 19 20.20 -2.84 -7.25
N THR A 20 20.61 -1.60 -7.56
CA THR A 20 21.94 -1.09 -7.20
C THR A 20 22.16 -1.11 -5.69
N LEU A 21 21.16 -0.70 -4.91
CA LEU A 21 21.24 -0.73 -3.44
C LEU A 21 21.44 -2.17 -2.92
N ALA A 22 20.74 -3.15 -3.49
CA ALA A 22 20.86 -4.54 -3.09
C ALA A 22 22.26 -5.12 -3.37
N ASP A 23 22.85 -4.76 -4.50
CA ASP A 23 24.22 -5.15 -4.86
C ASP A 23 25.25 -4.54 -3.91
N GLU A 24 25.13 -3.25 -3.59
CA GLU A 24 26.01 -2.56 -2.63
C GLU A 24 25.91 -3.14 -1.23
N MET A 25 24.70 -3.41 -0.74
CA MET A 25 24.49 -4.06 0.56
C MET A 25 25.12 -5.45 0.59
N THR A 26 24.97 -6.22 -0.49
CA THR A 26 25.59 -7.54 -0.62
C THR A 26 27.12 -7.45 -0.59
N ALA A 27 27.70 -6.47 -1.28
CA ALA A 27 29.14 -6.22 -1.26
C ALA A 27 29.67 -5.82 0.13
N LEU A 28 28.86 -5.13 0.93
CA LEU A 28 29.17 -4.76 2.33
C LEU A 28 29.01 -5.93 3.32
N GLY A 29 28.66 -7.13 2.83
CA GLY A 29 28.48 -8.33 3.65
C GLY A 29 27.07 -8.52 4.21
N MET A 30 26.10 -7.75 3.70
CA MET A 30 24.68 -7.88 4.02
C MET A 30 23.92 -8.38 2.78
N PRO A 31 23.93 -9.69 2.50
CA PRO A 31 23.30 -10.23 1.30
C PRO A 31 21.79 -9.97 1.30
N VAL A 32 21.29 -9.43 0.19
CA VAL A 32 19.85 -9.22 -0.05
C VAL A 32 19.29 -10.43 -0.79
N GLU A 33 18.38 -11.16 -0.15
CA GLU A 33 17.79 -12.38 -0.71
C GLU A 33 16.60 -12.12 -1.64
N GLU A 34 15.85 -11.04 -1.41
CA GLU A 34 14.61 -10.75 -2.13
C GLU A 34 14.29 -9.25 -2.07
N THR A 35 13.85 -8.72 -3.21
CA THR A 35 13.28 -7.37 -3.33
C THR A 35 11.81 -7.49 -3.74
N VAL A 36 10.92 -6.74 -3.08
CA VAL A 36 9.47 -6.78 -3.35
C VAL A 36 8.94 -5.36 -3.46
N THR A 37 8.34 -5.03 -4.60
CA THR A 37 7.64 -3.75 -4.78
C THR A 37 6.28 -3.82 -4.09
N ALA A 38 6.12 -3.03 -3.03
CA ALA A 38 4.84 -2.89 -2.35
C ALA A 38 3.96 -1.83 -3.04
N GLY A 39 2.67 -2.13 -3.21
CA GLY A 39 1.66 -1.12 -3.52
C GLY A 39 1.60 -0.67 -4.98
N THR A 40 1.57 -1.61 -5.94
CA THR A 40 1.19 -1.28 -7.32
C THR A 40 -0.14 -0.54 -7.32
N LYS A 41 -0.14 0.72 -7.78
CA LYS A 41 -1.36 1.51 -7.90
C LYS A 41 -2.30 0.80 -8.87
N VAL A 42 -3.42 0.30 -8.35
CA VAL A 42 -4.49 -0.23 -9.17
C VAL A 42 -5.28 0.96 -9.72
N PRO A 43 -5.38 1.13 -11.06
CA PRO A 43 -6.11 2.25 -11.64
C PRO A 43 -7.56 2.28 -11.13
N GLY A 44 -8.03 3.47 -10.72
CA GLY A 44 -9.39 3.67 -10.22
C GLY A 44 -9.62 3.33 -8.75
N VAL A 45 -8.61 2.83 -8.02
CA VAL A 45 -8.72 2.64 -6.57
C VAL A 45 -8.46 3.96 -5.86
N VAL A 46 -9.45 4.41 -5.08
CA VAL A 46 -9.41 5.64 -4.28
C VAL A 46 -9.79 5.34 -2.83
N VAL A 47 -9.37 6.22 -1.93
CA VAL A 47 -9.78 6.16 -0.53
C VAL A 47 -11.19 6.75 -0.43
N ALA A 48 -12.08 6.04 0.26
CA ALA A 48 -13.44 6.49 0.56
C ALA A 48 -13.77 6.30 2.04
N GLN A 49 -14.62 7.16 2.57
CA GLN A 49 -15.14 7.07 3.93
C GLN A 49 -16.52 6.40 3.91
N VAL A 50 -16.73 5.44 4.80
CA VAL A 50 -18.04 4.80 4.99
C VAL A 50 -18.95 5.71 5.81
N LEU A 51 -20.13 6.02 5.28
CA LEU A 51 -21.15 6.83 5.94
C LEU A 51 -22.15 5.97 6.73
N ARG A 52 -22.67 4.91 6.10
CA ARG A 52 -23.59 3.95 6.75
C ARG A 52 -23.56 2.58 6.08
N THR A 53 -24.00 1.56 6.81
CA THR A 53 -24.09 0.17 6.34
C THR A 53 -25.46 -0.41 6.69
N GLU A 54 -26.14 -1.01 5.71
CA GLU A 54 -27.45 -1.65 5.86
C GLU A 54 -27.35 -3.12 5.45
N GLY A 55 -27.93 -4.04 6.23
CA GLY A 55 -27.98 -5.46 5.86
C GLY A 55 -28.91 -5.69 4.67
N HIS A 56 -28.51 -6.56 3.74
CA HIS A 56 -29.35 -6.85 2.58
C HIS A 56 -30.55 -7.72 2.99
N PRO A 57 -31.79 -7.37 2.58
CA PRO A 57 -32.99 -8.08 2.99
C PRO A 57 -33.00 -9.56 2.56
N ASP A 58 -32.46 -9.87 1.38
CA ASP A 58 -32.43 -11.23 0.82
C ASP A 58 -31.11 -11.99 1.03
N ALA A 59 -30.14 -11.45 1.79
CA ALA A 59 -28.84 -12.10 1.94
C ALA A 59 -28.14 -11.79 3.27
N GLU A 60 -27.91 -12.84 4.06
CA GLU A 60 -27.39 -12.76 5.44
C GLU A 60 -25.94 -12.27 5.54
N LYS A 61 -25.14 -12.44 4.47
CA LYS A 61 -23.69 -12.16 4.49
C LYS A 61 -23.26 -10.91 3.72
N VAL A 62 -24.21 -10.15 3.16
CA VAL A 62 -23.89 -8.97 2.34
C VAL A 62 -24.52 -7.72 2.92
N HIS A 63 -23.79 -6.62 2.82
CA HIS A 63 -24.20 -5.31 3.30
C HIS A 63 -24.18 -4.31 2.16
N ARG A 64 -25.20 -3.46 2.09
CA ARG A 64 -25.18 -2.25 1.29
C ARG A 64 -24.41 -1.19 2.07
N VAL A 65 -23.38 -0.64 1.46
CA VAL A 65 -22.50 0.36 2.07
C VAL A 65 -22.65 1.65 1.29
N TYR A 66 -22.91 2.75 2.00
CA TYR A 66 -22.95 4.09 1.42
C TYR A 66 -21.66 4.79 1.81
N LEU A 67 -20.98 5.38 0.84
CA LEU A 67 -19.61 5.87 0.98
C LEU A 67 -19.41 7.22 0.29
N THR A 68 -18.48 8.01 0.80
CA THR A 68 -18.10 9.29 0.22
C THR A 68 -16.61 9.30 -0.11
N THR A 69 -16.24 9.87 -1.26
CA THR A 69 -14.84 9.96 -1.70
C THR A 69 -14.24 11.35 -1.47
N ASP A 70 -15.08 12.37 -1.32
CA ASP A 70 -14.71 13.79 -1.24
C ASP A 70 -15.46 14.55 -0.13
N GLY A 71 -16.24 13.85 0.71
CA GLY A 71 -17.04 14.42 1.79
C GLY A 71 -18.29 15.19 1.32
N SER A 72 -18.51 15.29 0.01
CA SER A 72 -19.62 16.06 -0.59
C SER A 72 -20.60 15.15 -1.35
N ASN A 73 -20.13 14.01 -1.83
CA ASN A 73 -20.93 13.03 -2.58
C ASN A 73 -21.30 11.82 -1.71
N GLU A 74 -22.52 11.30 -1.86
CA GLU A 74 -22.96 10.01 -1.30
C GLU A 74 -23.09 8.99 -2.44
N LEU A 75 -22.26 7.94 -2.41
CA LEU A 75 -22.22 6.82 -3.35
C LEU A 75 -22.83 5.56 -2.71
#